data_AF-A0A6B3EMP7-F1
#
_entry.id   AF-A0A6B3EMP7-F1
#
_cell.length_a   1.000
_cell.length_b   1.000
_cell.length_c   1.000
_cell.angle_alpha   90.00
_cell.angle_beta   90.00
_cell.angle_gamma   90.00
#
_symmetry.space_group_name_H-M   'P 1'
#
loop_
_entity.id
_entity.type
_entity.pdbx_description
1 polymer ?
#
loop_
_entity_poly.entity_id
_entity_poly.type
_entity_poly.pdbx_seq_one_letter_code
_entity_poly.pdbx_strand_id
1 'polypeptide(L)' 'MPHVIPSLWFDSEALEAAEYYVSVFPNSQVDRVTYYQEGGPRPAGSVLTVDFTLDGTRHNALNGGPEFHFT' A
#
# COMPACT_ATOMS: atom_id res chain seq x y z
N MET A 1 17.75 13.88 -9.92
CA MET A 1 16.53 14.34 -9.24
C MET A 1 16.30 13.41 -8.06
N PRO A 2 16.02 13.92 -6.85
CA PRO A 2 15.68 13.04 -5.73
C PRO A 2 14.44 12.21 -6.09
N HIS A 3 14.51 10.91 -5.88
CA HIS A 3 13.45 9.96 -6.19
C HIS A 3 12.58 9.77 -4.96
N VAL A 4 11.45 10.48 -4.90
CA VAL A 4 10.48 10.38 -3.81
C VAL A 4 9.35 9.45 -4.25
N ILE A 5 8.99 8.47 -3.41
CA ILE A 5 7.85 7.58 -3.62
C ILE A 5 6.81 7.92 -2.54
N PRO A 6 5.61 8.41 -2.90
CA PRO A 6 4.55 8.62 -1.93
C PRO A 6 4.12 7.29 -1.29
N SER A 7 3.95 7.29 0.04
CA SER A 7 3.39 6.16 0.78
C SER A 7 2.05 6.57 1.41
N LEU A 8 1.00 5.82 1.09
CA LEU A 8 -0.37 6.04 1.55
C LEU A 8 -0.66 5.14 2.75
N TRP A 9 -1.18 5.71 3.83
CA TRP A 9 -1.53 4.98 5.05
C TRP A 9 -2.99 4.51 5.00
N PHE A 10 -3.20 3.24 5.33
CA PHE A 10 -4.51 2.62 5.48
C PHE A 10 -4.61 1.85 6.79
N ASP A 11 -5.84 1.58 7.22
CA ASP A 11 -6.07 0.76 8.40
C ASP A 11 -5.85 -0.72 8.06
N SER A 12 -6.54 -1.21 7.02
CA SER A 12 -6.39 -2.58 6.53
C SER A 12 -6.59 -2.79 5.02
N GLU A 13 -6.96 -1.73 4.29
CA GLU A 13 -7.51 -1.77 2.94
C GLU A 13 -6.49 -1.45 1.83
N ALA A 14 -5.18 -1.43 2.13
CA ALA A 14 -4.14 -1.03 1.17
C ALA A 14 -4.20 -1.76 -0.18
N LEU A 15 -4.50 -3.06 -0.19
CA LEU A 15 -4.61 -3.84 -1.43
C LEU A 15 -5.86 -3.50 -2.22
N GLU A 16 -7.02 -3.45 -1.56
CA GLU A 16 -8.28 -3.07 -2.21
C GLU A 16 -8.19 -1.66 -2.80
N ALA A 17 -7.59 -0.72 -2.07
CA ALA A 17 -7.36 0.63 -2.55
C ALA A 17 -6.42 0.66 -3.77
N ALA A 18 -5.31 -0.07 -3.74
CA ALA A 18 -4.38 -0.15 -4.87
C ALA A 18 -5.04 -0.78 -6.11
N GLU A 19 -5.79 -1.88 -5.95
CA GLU A 19 -6.54 -2.52 -7.04
C GLU A 19 -7.57 -1.56 -7.64
N TYR A 20 -8.29 -0.81 -6.80
CA TYR A 20 -9.21 0.21 -7.26
C TYR A 20 -8.50 1.31 -8.05
N TYR A 21 -7.41 1.89 -7.53
CA TYR A 21 -6.68 2.95 -8.22
C TYR A 21 -6.14 2.48 -9.57
N VAL A 22 -5.55 1.28 -9.61
CA VAL A 22 -5.06 0.66 -10.83
C VAL A 22 -6.17 0.43 -11.86
N SER A 23 -7.40 0.16 -11.41
CA SER A 23 -8.55 0.02 -12.31
C SER A 23 -9.02 1.36 -12.92
N VAL A 24 -8.72 2.48 -12.27
CA VAL A 24 -9.17 3.83 -12.65
C VAL A 24 -8.17 4.51 -13.59
N PHE A 25 -6.87 4.40 -13.31
CA PHE A 25 -5.83 5.08 -14.09
C PHE A 25 -5.29 4.20 -15.22
N PRO A 26 -5.07 4.74 -16.43
CA PRO A 26 -4.41 3.99 -17.51
C PRO A 26 -2.95 3.68 -17.16
N ASN A 27 -2.33 2.74 -17.88
CA ASN A 27 -0.90 2.38 -17.70
C ASN A 27 -0.51 2.09 -16.24
N SER A 28 -1.43 1.46 -15.51
CA SER A 28 -1.32 1.23 -14.08
C SER A 28 -1.34 -0.26 -13.77
N GLN A 29 -0.67 -0.65 -12.68
CA GLN A 29 -0.62 -2.03 -12.23
C GLN A 29 -0.24 -2.11 -10.75
N VAL A 30 -0.66 -3.20 -10.09
CA VAL A 30 -0.09 -3.60 -8.80
C VAL A 30 1.25 -4.28 -9.07
N ASP A 31 2.33 -3.77 -8.47
CA ASP A 31 3.69 -4.26 -8.72
C ASP A 31 4.11 -5.34 -7.73
N ARG A 32 3.79 -5.15 -6.43
CA ARG A 32 4.21 -6.08 -5.38
C ARG A 32 3.32 -5.98 -4.15
N VAL A 33 2.91 -7.12 -3.61
CA VAL A 33 2.24 -7.23 -2.32
C VAL A 33 3.19 -7.89 -1.32
N THR A 34 3.33 -7.30 -0.14
CA THR A 34 4.05 -7.89 0.98
C THR A 34 3.09 -8.22 2.11
N TYR A 35 3.47 -9.19 2.94
CA TYR A 35 2.62 -9.70 4.01
C TYR A 35 3.35 -9.66 5.35
N TYR A 36 2.60 -9.45 6.41
CA TYR A 36 3.09 -9.60 7.78
C TYR A 36 3.60 -11.03 8.00
N GLN A 37 4.76 -11.13 8.65
CA GLN A 37 5.38 -12.39 9.02
C GLN A 37 4.95 -12.81 10.43
N GLU A 38 5.24 -14.05 10.81
CA GLU A 38 5.06 -14.50 12.20
C GLU A 38 5.81 -13.60 13.18
N GLY A 39 5.18 -13.32 14.33
CA GLY A 39 5.72 -12.40 15.34
C GLY A 39 5.56 -10.91 15.00
N GLY A 40 4.92 -10.56 13.89
CA GLY A 40 4.56 -9.19 13.54
C GLY A 40 3.42 -8.61 14.39
N PRO A 41 3.16 -7.28 14.29
CA PRO A 41 2.11 -6.61 15.06
C PRO A 41 0.68 -6.92 14.57
N ARG A 42 0.56 -7.63 13.44
CA ARG A 42 -0.70 -8.06 12.81
C ARG A 42 -0.63 -9.57 12.50
N PRO A 43 -1.77 -10.24 12.25
CA PRO A 43 -1.80 -11.65 11.91
C PRO A 43 -0.87 -11.99 10.73
N ALA A 44 -0.10 -13.07 10.86
CA ALA A 44 0.78 -13.52 9.79
C ALA A 44 -0.05 -13.83 8.52
N GLY A 45 0.47 -13.42 7.36
CA GLY A 45 -0.21 -13.58 6.07
C GLY A 45 -1.21 -12.46 5.74
N SER A 46 -1.48 -11.50 6.64
CA SER A 46 -2.22 -10.31 6.25
C SER A 46 -1.34 -9.35 5.44
N VAL A 47 -1.95 -8.53 4.58
CA VAL A 47 -1.24 -7.56 3.74
C VAL A 47 -0.56 -6.50 4.62
N LEU A 48 0.74 -6.30 4.41
CA LEU A 48 1.55 -5.27 5.05
C LEU A 48 1.68 -4.05 4.14
N THR A 49 2.32 -4.20 2.98
CA THR A 49 2.44 -3.13 1.98
C THR A 49 2.04 -3.56 0.59
N VAL A 50 1.67 -2.59 -0.23
CA VAL A 50 1.39 -2.76 -1.65
C VAL A 50 2.15 -1.70 -2.42
N ASP A 51 3.07 -2.12 -3.28
CA ASP A 51 3.70 -1.25 -4.27
C ASP A 51 2.85 -1.30 -5.54
N PHE A 52 2.55 -0.15 -6.10
CA PHE A 52 1.76 -0.04 -7.32
C PHE A 52 2.20 1.17 -8.15
N THR A 53 1.93 1.10 -9.45
CA THR A 53 2.25 2.15 -10.41
C THR A 53 0.94 2.73 -10.94
N LEU A 54 0.80 4.05 -10.89
CA LEU A 54 -0.30 4.81 -11.49
C LEU A 54 0.25 5.68 -12.62
N ASP A 55 -0.19 5.43 -13.85
CA ASP A 55 0.24 6.13 -15.07
C ASP A 55 1.77 6.39 -15.12
N GLY A 56 2.55 5.32 -14.90
CA GLY A 56 4.02 5.37 -14.89
C GLY A 56 4.67 5.91 -13.60
N THR A 57 3.88 6.35 -12.60
CA THR A 57 4.40 6.87 -11.32
C THR A 57 4.26 5.84 -10.20
N ARG A 58 5.35 5.55 -9.50
CA ARG A 58 5.37 4.58 -8.39
C ARG A 58 4.79 5.17 -7.11
N HIS A 59 4.01 4.34 -6.43
CA HIS A 59 3.41 4.61 -5.13
C HIS A 59 3.57 3.38 -4.24
N ASN A 60 3.42 3.61 -2.94
CA ASN A 60 3.33 2.56 -1.94
C ASN A 60 2.06 2.78 -1.10
N ALA A 61 1.46 1.71 -0.62
CA ALA A 61 0.42 1.72 0.39
C ALA A 61 0.84 0.82 1.56
N LEU A 62 0.54 1.23 2.79
CA LEU A 62 0.88 0.54 4.03
C LEU A 62 -0.40 0.37 4.86
N ASN A 63 -0.67 -0.86 5.27
CA ASN A 63 -1.64 -1.15 6.32
C ASN A 63 -0.98 -0.91 7.68
N GLY A 64 -1.12 0.29 8.23
CA GLY A 64 -0.55 0.65 9.52
C GLY A 64 -1.56 0.58 10.66
N GLY A 65 -2.85 0.57 10.35
CA GLY A 65 -3.94 0.53 11.32
C GLY A 65 -4.38 1.89 11.85
N PRO A 66 -5.49 1.91 12.61
CA PRO A 66 -6.14 3.12 13.08
C PRO A 66 -5.49 3.73 14.33
N GLU A 67 -4.43 3.14 14.88
CA GLU A 67 -3.92 3.52 16.21
C GLU A 67 -3.29 4.92 16.28
N PHE A 68 -2.96 5.53 15.14
CA PHE A 68 -2.30 6.82 15.07
C PHE A 68 -3.29 7.92 14.67
N HIS A 69 -3.49 8.91 15.55
CA HIS A 69 -4.36 10.05 15.32
C HIS A 69 -3.64 11.36 15.60
N PHE A 70 -4.02 12.43 14.88
CA PHE A 70 -3.60 13.78 15.23
C PHE A 70 -4.33 14.25 16.50
N THR A 71 -3.60 14.85 17.42
CA THR A 71 -4.12 15.46 18.67
C THR A 71 -4.02 16.97 18.61
#